data_AF-A0A438KB28-F1
#
_entry.id   AF-A0A438KB28-F1
#
_cell.length_a   1.000
_cell.length_b   1.000
_cell.length_c   1.000
_cell.angle_alpha   90.00
_cell.angle_beta   90.00
_cell.angle_gamma   90.00
#
_symmetry.space_group_name_H-M   'P 1'
#
loop_
_entity.id
_entity.type
_entity.pdbx_description
1 polymer ?
#
loop_
_entity_poly.entity_id
_entity_poly.type
_entity_poly.pdbx_seq_one_letter_code
_entity_poly.pdbx_strand_id
1 'polypeptide(L)'
;MLKQCDGGQRDSGDGSVEVEELLDALCKALGSQSYILVFDGIWDINLDWYFRLKERLEWCNKSNQSRLIIITTRLHGVAKRMVGPNNLYRMQPFSYEVIWDLIIGRSLYRLPTEHPKVVKMKDEMIYHSHGLPLAATTFSTIMQNRIYGEE
;
A
#
# COMPACT_ATOMS: atom_id res chain seq x y z
N MET A 1 12.26 -15.41 -9.99
CA MET A 1 11.08 -15.59 -10.86
C MET A 1 9.99 -16.18 -9.98
N LEU A 2 8.99 -15.38 -9.57
CA LEU A 2 7.88 -15.86 -8.75
C LEU A 2 7.05 -16.82 -9.61
N LYS A 3 7.01 -18.10 -9.25
CA LYS A 3 6.08 -19.05 -9.87
C LYS A 3 4.67 -18.59 -9.52
N GLN A 4 3.92 -18.14 -10.52
CA GLN A 4 2.47 -18.01 -10.39
C GLN A 4 1.92 -19.41 -10.06
N CYS A 5 0.96 -19.46 -9.14
CA CYS A 5 0.22 -20.69 -8.87
C CYS A 5 -0.56 -21.03 -10.14
N ASP A 6 -0.30 -22.22 -10.69
CA ASP A 6 -1.00 -22.71 -11.88
C ASP A 6 -2.49 -22.84 -11.56
N GLY A 7 -3.34 -22.41 -12.50
CA GLY A 7 -4.79 -22.39 -12.33
C GLY A 7 -5.32 -23.79 -12.11
N GLY A 8 -5.60 -24.14 -10.84
CA GLY A 8 -6.20 -25.40 -10.46
C GLY A 8 -7.52 -25.63 -11.19
N GLN A 9 -7.63 -26.78 -11.86
CA GLN A 9 -8.81 -27.27 -12.54
C GLN A 9 -9.98 -27.35 -11.54
N ARG A 10 -11.07 -26.63 -11.82
CA ARG A 10 -12.27 -26.62 -11.00
C ARG A 10 -13.05 -27.90 -11.22
N ASP A 11 -12.82 -28.89 -10.37
CA ASP A 11 -13.72 -30.03 -10.28
C ASP A 11 -14.99 -29.60 -9.53
N SER A 12 -16.14 -29.96 -10.10
CA SER A 12 -17.46 -29.47 -9.69
C SER A 12 -18.02 -30.36 -8.58
N GLY A 13 -17.59 -30.11 -7.34
CA GLY A 13 -18.13 -30.69 -6.12
C GLY A 13 -18.36 -29.60 -5.06
N ASP A 14 -19.50 -29.67 -4.37
CA ASP A 14 -19.99 -28.77 -3.30
C ASP A 14 -18.98 -27.70 -2.81
N GLY A 15 -19.11 -26.51 -3.41
CA GLY A 15 -18.04 -25.53 -3.58
C GLY A 15 -17.66 -24.68 -2.36
N SER A 16 -17.67 -25.25 -1.16
CA SER A 16 -16.93 -24.66 -0.04
C SER A 16 -15.68 -25.47 0.21
N VAL A 17 -14.57 -25.08 -0.44
CA VAL A 17 -13.25 -25.43 0.12
C VAL A 17 -13.26 -24.93 1.56
N GLU A 18 -13.20 -25.82 2.52
CA GLU A 18 -13.24 -25.43 3.93
C GLU A 18 -12.01 -24.54 4.21
N VAL A 19 -12.21 -23.46 4.97
CA VAL A 19 -11.15 -22.48 5.27
C VAL A 19 -9.89 -23.18 5.82
N GLU A 20 -10.05 -24.30 6.52
CA GLU A 20 -8.94 -25.11 7.02
C GLU A 20 -8.09 -25.74 5.91
N GLU A 21 -8.69 -26.21 4.81
CA GLU A 21 -7.95 -26.78 3.68
C GLU A 21 -7.08 -25.71 2.99
N LEU A 22 -7.62 -24.49 2.85
CA LEU A 22 -6.87 -23.36 2.30
C LEU A 22 -5.71 -22.95 3.22
N LEU A 23 -5.94 -22.95 4.54
CA LEU A 23 -4.89 -22.67 5.52
C LEU A 23 -3.79 -23.73 5.46
N ASP A 24 -4.15 -25.01 5.34
CA ASP A 24 -3.19 -26.11 5.21
C ASP A 24 -2.36 -26.02 3.93
N ALA A 25 -3.01 -25.70 2.81
CA ALA A 25 -2.32 -25.49 1.54
C ALA A 25 -1.32 -24.33 1.65
N LEU A 26 -1.73 -23.22 2.29
CA LEU A 26 -0.86 -22.07 2.51
C LEU A 26 0.32 -22.41 3.44
N CYS A 27 0.07 -23.11 4.56
CA CYS A 27 1.12 -23.55 5.47
C CYS A 27 2.14 -24.44 4.77
N LYS A 28 1.69 -25.39 3.95
CA LYS A 28 2.58 -26.26 3.16
C LYS A 28 3.41 -25.47 2.14
N ALA A 29 2.80 -24.49 1.47
CA ALA A 29 3.48 -23.65 0.49
C ALA A 29 4.57 -22.76 1.13
N LEU A 30 4.33 -22.25 2.34
CA LEU A 30 5.20 -21.29 3.01
C LEU A 30 6.20 -21.92 4.00
N GLY A 31 5.91 -23.09 4.55
CA GLY A 31 6.60 -23.65 5.73
C GLY A 31 8.11 -23.81 5.59
N SER A 32 8.62 -24.06 4.38
CA SER A 32 10.06 -24.22 4.10
C SER A 32 10.71 -23.00 3.43
N GLN A 33 9.96 -21.93 3.20
CA GLN A 33 10.38 -20.77 2.39
C GLN A 33 10.60 -19.53 3.26
N SER A 34 11.54 -18.69 2.85
CA SER A 34 11.56 -17.29 3.29
C SER A 34 10.56 -16.49 2.46
N TYR A 35 9.73 -15.66 3.09
CA TYR A 35 8.65 -14.96 2.40
C TYR A 35 8.36 -13.57 2.97
N ILE A 36 7.75 -12.74 2.12
CA ILE A 36 7.11 -11.48 2.48
C ILE A 36 5.61 -11.62 2.19
N LEU A 37 4.76 -11.38 3.17
CA LEU A 37 3.31 -11.28 3.00
C LEU A 37 2.87 -9.83 3.19
N VAL A 38 2.08 -9.32 2.26
CA VAL A 38 1.54 -7.95 2.31
C VAL A 38 0.02 -8.01 2.38
N PHE A 39 -0.54 -7.55 3.48
CA PHE A 39 -1.98 -7.34 3.66
C PHE A 39 -2.30 -5.87 3.42
N ASP A 40 -2.74 -5.56 2.20
CA ASP A 40 -3.00 -4.18 1.80
C ASP A 40 -4.43 -3.75 2.14
N GLY A 41 -4.57 -2.56 2.70
CA GLY A 41 -5.86 -1.89 2.87
C GLY A 41 -6.82 -2.58 3.84
N ILE A 42 -6.34 -3.10 4.98
CA ILE A 42 -7.23 -3.75 5.96
C ILE A 42 -8.19 -2.74 6.60
N TRP A 43 -9.49 -3.03 6.54
CA TRP A 43 -10.55 -2.23 7.17
C TRP A 43 -11.28 -2.98 8.30
N ASP A 44 -11.08 -4.28 8.43
CA ASP A 44 -11.80 -5.09 9.42
C ASP A 44 -11.42 -4.72 10.85
N ILE A 45 -12.44 -4.58 11.69
CA ILE A 45 -12.27 -4.33 13.12
C ILE A 45 -12.17 -5.66 13.87
N ASN A 46 -12.92 -6.67 13.42
CA ASN A 46 -12.77 -8.05 13.88
C ASN A 46 -11.53 -8.67 13.22
N LEU A 47 -10.60 -9.12 14.06
CA LEU A 47 -9.29 -9.65 13.66
C LEU A 47 -9.13 -11.14 13.95
N ASP A 48 -10.21 -11.86 14.24
CA ASP A 48 -10.18 -13.30 14.54
C ASP A 48 -9.51 -14.10 13.42
N TRP A 49 -9.81 -13.75 12.16
CA TRP A 49 -9.18 -14.35 10.99
C TRP A 49 -7.66 -14.16 10.98
N TYR A 50 -7.19 -12.97 11.38
CA TYR A 50 -5.78 -12.62 11.40
C TYR A 50 -5.03 -13.38 12.49
N PHE A 51 -5.63 -13.48 13.69
CA PHE A 51 -5.02 -14.22 14.79
C PHE A 51 -4.98 -15.72 14.51
N ARG A 52 -6.05 -16.28 13.93
CA ARG A 52 -6.07 -17.67 13.46
C ARG A 52 -5.00 -17.92 12.40
N LEU A 53 -4.86 -17.03 11.41
CA LEU A 53 -3.82 -17.14 10.38
C LEU A 53 -2.41 -17.06 10.98
N LYS A 54 -2.19 -16.11 11.90
CA LYS A 54 -0.91 -15.92 12.60
C LYS A 54 -0.49 -17.16 13.40
N GLU A 55 -1.46 -17.78 14.08
CA GLU A 55 -1.25 -19.01 14.85
C GLU A 55 -0.90 -20.18 13.92
N ARG A 56 -1.71 -20.41 12.87
CA ARG A 56 -1.51 -21.51 11.92
C ARG A 56 -0.19 -21.44 11.17
N LEU A 57 0.27 -20.24 10.83
CA LEU A 57 1.55 -20.03 10.16
C LEU A 57 2.73 -19.86 11.12
N GLU A 58 2.48 -19.98 12.43
CA GLU A 58 3.51 -19.94 13.47
C GLU A 58 4.47 -18.75 13.34
N TRP A 59 3.95 -17.55 13.04
CA TRP A 59 4.80 -16.41 12.69
C TRP A 59 5.80 -16.00 13.78
N CYS A 60 5.53 -16.37 15.03
CA CYS A 60 6.39 -16.08 16.18
C CYS A 60 7.35 -17.22 16.54
N ASN A 61 7.26 -18.39 15.88
CA ASN A 61 8.15 -19.51 16.15
C ASN A 61 9.53 -19.28 15.54
N LYS A 62 10.57 -19.72 16.25
CA LYS A 62 11.94 -19.71 15.74
C LYS A 62 12.03 -20.64 14.53
N SER A 63 12.47 -20.12 13.40
CA SER A 63 12.73 -20.90 12.19
C SER A 63 14.02 -20.42 11.54
N ASN A 64 14.66 -21.28 10.75
CA ASN A 64 15.83 -20.89 9.95
C ASN A 64 15.44 -20.03 8.73
N GLN A 65 14.14 -19.87 8.46
CA GLN A 65 13.59 -19.08 7.39
C GLN A 65 13.24 -17.65 7.85
N SER A 66 13.43 -16.68 6.97
CA SER A 66 13.08 -15.28 7.22
C SER A 66 11.64 -15.02 6.78
N ARG A 67 10.83 -14.44 7.69
CA ARG A 67 9.41 -14.16 7.47
C ARG A 67 9.16 -12.68 7.75
N LEU A 68 8.61 -11.95 6.80
CA LEU A 68 8.21 -10.54 6.99
C LEU A 68 6.73 -10.37 6.63
N ILE A 69 5.98 -9.76 7.53
CA ILE A 69 4.57 -9.45 7.32
C ILE A 69 4.42 -7.93 7.33
N ILE A 70 3.89 -7.38 6.25
CA ILE A 70 3.58 -5.95 6.11
C ILE A 70 2.06 -5.82 6.05
N ILE A 71 1.52 -4.94 6.87
CA ILE A 71 0.08 -4.64 6.89
C ILE A 71 -0.06 -3.14 6.65
N THR A 72 -0.90 -2.76 5.70
CA THR A 72 -1.29 -1.37 5.49
C THR A 72 -2.75 -1.18 5.88
N THR A 73 -3.04 -0.10 6.58
CA THR A 73 -4.41 0.27 6.96
C THR A 73 -4.47 1.76 7.25
N ARG A 74 -5.65 2.36 7.04
CA ARG A 74 -5.94 3.73 7.49
C ARG A 74 -6.35 3.78 8.97
N LEU A 75 -6.60 2.63 9.60
CA LEU A 75 -7.11 2.51 10.96
C LEU A 75 -5.96 2.23 11.94
N HIS A 76 -5.44 3.28 12.58
CA HIS A 76 -4.33 3.16 13.54
C HIS A 76 -4.59 2.12 14.64
N GLY A 77 -5.82 2.06 15.17
CA GLY A 77 -6.20 1.09 16.20
C GLY A 77 -6.13 -0.36 15.72
N VAL A 78 -6.50 -0.62 14.46
CA VAL A 78 -6.40 -1.94 13.84
C VAL A 78 -4.94 -2.34 13.68
N ALA A 79 -4.11 -1.46 13.11
CA ALA A 79 -2.67 -1.70 12.97
C ALA A 79 -2.04 -2.05 14.33
N LYS A 80 -2.34 -1.26 15.37
CA LYS A 80 -1.77 -1.45 16.71
C LYS A 80 -2.14 -2.80 17.30
N ARG A 81 -3.36 -3.29 17.09
CA ARG A 81 -3.80 -4.62 17.54
C ARG A 81 -3.13 -5.75 16.75
N MET A 82 -2.91 -5.58 15.45
CA MET A 82 -2.33 -6.63 14.60
C MET A 82 -0.83 -6.81 14.82
N VAL A 83 -0.06 -5.72 14.88
CA VAL A 83 1.42 -5.78 14.92
C VAL A 83 2.04 -5.36 16.25
N GLY A 84 1.26 -4.79 17.16
CA GLY A 84 1.75 -4.23 18.42
C GLY A 84 2.43 -2.85 18.23
N PRO A 85 2.66 -2.10 19.33
CA PRO A 85 3.11 -0.70 19.26
C PRO A 85 4.52 -0.53 18.66
N ASN A 86 5.41 -1.50 18.85
CA ASN A 86 6.81 -1.40 18.43
C ASN A 86 7.01 -1.61 16.93
N ASN A 87 6.01 -2.18 16.24
CA ASN A 87 6.06 -2.48 14.80
C ASN A 87 5.20 -1.51 13.97
N LEU A 88 4.73 -0.42 14.59
CA LEU A 88 3.91 0.58 13.91
C LEU A 88 4.77 1.58 13.16
N TYR A 89 4.45 1.77 11.89
CA TYR A 89 4.93 2.89 11.11
C TYR A 89 3.75 3.77 10.68
N ARG A 90 3.75 5.04 11.12
CA ARG A 90 2.78 6.04 10.68
C ARG A 90 3.37 6.81 9.51
N MET A 91 2.83 6.59 8.31
CA MET A 91 3.17 7.36 7.12
C MET A 91 3.03 8.86 7.41
N GLN A 92 4.12 9.60 7.19
CA GLN A 92 4.13 11.05 7.32
C GLN A 92 3.81 11.70 5.98
N PRO A 93 3.23 12.90 5.97
CA PRO A 93 3.15 13.71 4.78
C PRO A 93 4.54 14.00 4.20
N PHE A 94 4.61 14.21 2.90
CA PHE A 94 5.83 14.61 2.22
C PHE A 94 6.16 16.09 2.48
N SER A 95 7.43 16.44 2.32
CA SER A 95 7.87 17.83 2.41
C SER A 95 7.35 18.64 1.22
N TYR A 96 7.30 19.96 1.39
CA TYR A 96 6.80 20.88 0.38
C TYR A 96 7.64 20.85 -0.91
N GLU A 97 8.94 20.61 -0.79
CA GLU A 97 9.84 20.44 -1.93
C GLU A 97 9.44 19.21 -2.74
N VAL A 98 9.24 18.06 -2.07
CA VAL A 98 8.84 16.83 -2.75
C VAL A 98 7.44 16.95 -3.36
N ILE A 99 6.51 17.61 -2.67
CA ILE A 99 5.18 17.90 -3.24
C ILE A 99 5.29 18.73 -4.50
N TRP A 100 6.11 19.78 -4.50
CA TRP A 100 6.28 20.62 -5.67
C TRP A 100 6.88 19.85 -6.85
N ASP A 101 7.89 19.02 -6.58
CA ASP A 101 8.50 18.16 -7.59
C ASP A 101 7.47 17.17 -8.18
N LEU A 102 6.57 16.62 -7.35
CA LEU A 102 5.47 15.77 -7.81
C LEU A 102 4.45 16.53 -8.66
N ILE A 103 4.15 17.80 -8.32
CA ILE A 103 3.22 18.64 -9.08
C ILE A 103 3.77 18.95 -10.47
N ILE A 104 5.03 19.38 -10.55
CA ILE A 104 5.66 19.76 -11.84
C ILE A 104 5.94 18.52 -12.69
N GLY A 105 6.36 17.42 -12.07
CA GLY A 105 6.63 16.16 -12.75
C GLY A 105 7.57 16.32 -13.97
N ARG A 106 7.47 15.40 -14.93
CA ARG A 106 8.26 15.43 -16.18
C ARG A 106 7.64 16.25 -17.31
N SER A 107 6.41 16.72 -17.17
CA SER A 107 5.62 17.35 -18.25
C SER A 107 5.54 18.88 -18.12
N LEU A 108 5.67 19.43 -16.90
CA LEU A 108 5.53 20.87 -16.64
C LEU A 108 6.86 21.59 -16.42
N TYR A 109 8.00 20.96 -16.75
CA TYR A 109 9.36 21.54 -16.60
C TYR A 109 9.59 22.82 -17.41
N ARG A 110 8.73 23.12 -18.39
CA ARG A 110 8.79 24.34 -19.20
C ARG A 110 8.01 25.51 -18.59
N LEU A 111 7.38 25.33 -17.43
CA LEU A 111 6.70 26.42 -16.75
C LEU A 111 7.70 27.51 -16.36
N PRO A 112 7.37 28.80 -16.58
CA PRO A 112 8.22 29.90 -16.16
C PRO A 112 8.10 30.07 -14.63
N THR A 113 8.89 29.30 -13.88
CA THR A 113 8.80 29.18 -12.41
C THR A 113 8.96 30.51 -11.69
N GLU A 114 9.70 31.45 -12.28
CA GLU A 114 9.92 32.81 -11.74
C GLU A 114 8.77 33.78 -12.03
N HIS A 115 7.82 33.42 -12.89
CA HIS A 115 6.71 34.32 -13.20
C HIS A 115 5.82 34.48 -11.95
N PRO A 116 5.47 35.71 -11.52
CA PRO A 116 4.77 35.94 -10.25
C PRO A 116 3.46 35.14 -10.07
N LYS A 117 2.72 34.90 -11.17
CA LYS A 117 1.53 34.04 -11.14
C LYS A 117 1.85 32.57 -10.85
N VAL A 118 2.95 32.05 -11.39
CA VAL A 118 3.38 30.65 -11.20
C VAL A 118 3.90 30.45 -9.78
N VAL A 119 4.64 31.44 -9.24
CA VAL A 119 5.06 31.45 -7.83
C VAL A 119 3.85 31.42 -6.90
N LYS A 120 2.86 32.31 -7.10
CA LYS A 120 1.65 32.31 -6.27
C LYS A 120 0.90 30.97 -6.36
N MET A 121 0.75 30.43 -7.56
CA MET A 121 0.09 29.15 -7.79
C MET A 121 0.83 27.98 -7.11
N LYS A 122 2.15 27.96 -7.17
CA LYS A 122 3.00 27.01 -6.44
C LYS A 122 2.67 27.02 -4.94
N ASP A 123 2.68 28.20 -4.33
CA ASP A 123 2.47 28.35 -2.90
C ASP A 123 1.08 27.85 -2.47
N GLU A 124 0.04 28.19 -3.23
CA GLU A 124 -1.33 27.71 -2.98
C GLU A 124 -1.45 26.19 -3.12
N MET A 125 -0.87 25.60 -4.16
CA MET A 125 -0.96 24.16 -4.40
C MET A 125 -0.18 23.36 -3.36
N ILE A 126 0.99 23.82 -2.95
CA ILE A 126 1.76 23.20 -1.86
C ILE A 126 0.95 23.28 -0.57
N TYR A 127 0.42 24.45 -0.23
CA TYR A 127 -0.37 24.67 0.98
C TYR A 127 -1.58 23.73 1.05
N HIS A 128 -2.36 23.66 -0.04
CA HIS A 128 -3.56 22.83 -0.13
C HIS A 128 -3.29 21.34 -0.34
N SER A 129 -2.06 20.94 -0.72
CA SER A 129 -1.71 19.52 -0.83
C SER A 129 -1.63 18.84 0.53
N HIS A 130 -1.35 19.59 1.60
CA HIS A 130 -1.06 19.07 2.94
C HIS A 130 0.01 17.97 2.97
N GLY A 131 0.96 17.97 2.03
CA GLY A 131 1.99 16.93 1.95
C GLY A 131 1.46 15.59 1.41
N LEU A 132 0.26 15.54 0.84
CA LEU A 132 -0.34 14.33 0.29
C LEU A 132 0.05 14.13 -1.18
N PRO A 133 0.71 13.01 -1.55
CA PRO A 133 1.08 12.74 -2.93
C PRO A 133 -0.10 12.71 -3.88
N LEU A 134 -1.25 12.17 -3.44
CA LEU A 134 -2.45 12.12 -4.27
C LEU A 134 -2.99 13.52 -4.62
N ALA A 135 -2.90 14.47 -3.70
CA ALA A 135 -3.28 15.85 -3.97
C ALA A 135 -2.30 16.48 -4.99
N ALA A 136 -1.00 16.27 -4.82
CA ALA A 136 0.03 16.73 -5.77
C ALA A 136 -0.18 16.17 -7.19
N THR A 137 -0.45 14.87 -7.33
CA THR A 137 -0.74 14.26 -8.63
C THR A 137 -2.01 14.84 -9.25
N THR A 138 -3.07 15.03 -8.46
CA THR A 138 -4.33 15.63 -8.93
C THR A 138 -4.10 17.03 -9.48
N PHE A 139 -3.34 17.84 -8.75
CA PHE A 139 -2.90 19.17 -9.16
C PHE A 139 -2.11 19.15 -10.47
N SER A 140 -1.13 18.23 -10.59
CA SER A 140 -0.36 18.05 -11.83
C SER A 140 -1.26 17.74 -13.03
N THR A 141 -2.21 16.82 -12.87
CA THR A 141 -3.16 16.43 -13.93
C THR A 141 -4.04 17.60 -14.35
N ILE A 142 -4.62 18.34 -13.39
CA ILE A 142 -5.44 19.53 -13.69
C ILE A 142 -4.62 20.56 -14.48
N MET A 143 -3.37 20.79 -14.06
CA MET A 143 -2.46 21.73 -14.72
C MET A 143 -2.15 21.34 -16.15
N GLN A 144 -1.84 20.06 -16.40
CA GLN A 144 -1.59 19.55 -17.74
C GLN A 144 -2.80 19.79 -18.66
N ASN A 145 -3.99 19.41 -18.22
CA ASN A 145 -5.22 19.54 -19.02
C ASN A 145 -5.60 21.00 -19.28
N ARG A 146 -5.29 21.91 -18.35
CA ARG A 146 -5.64 23.35 -18.46
C ARG A 146 -4.61 24.17 -19.22
N ILE A 147 -3.34 23.76 -19.24
CA ILE A 147 -2.24 24.52 -19.86
C ILE A 147 -1.92 24.00 -21.26
N TYR A 148 -1.95 22.69 -21.47
CA TYR A 148 -1.61 22.09 -22.76
C TYR A 148 -2.83 21.76 -23.63
N GLY A 149 -4.05 21.85 -23.07
CA GLY A 149 -5.26 21.38 -23.73
C GLY A 149 -5.28 19.86 -23.85
N GLU A 150 -6.47 19.27 -23.86
CA GLU A 150 -6.63 17.92 -24.41
C GLU A 150 -6.43 18.07 -25.94
N GLU A 151 -5.45 17.36 -26.51
CA GLU A 151 -5.45 17.09 -27.96
C GLU A 151 -6.67 16.24 -28.33
#